data_AF-A0A8E2JLS0-F1
#
_entry.id   AF-A0A8E2JLS0-F1
#
_cell.length_a   1.000
_cell.length_b   1.000
_cell.length_c   1.000
_cell.angle_alpha   90.00
_cell.angle_beta   90.00
_cell.angle_gamma   90.00
#
_symmetry.space_group_name_H-M   'P 1'
#
loop_
_entity.id
_entity.type
_entity.pdbx_description
1 polymer ?
#
loop_
_entity_poly.entity_id
_entity_poly.type
_entity_poly.pdbx_seq_one_letter_code
_entity_poly.pdbx_strand_id
1 'polypeptide(L)' 'RSLNAAIKDRKFFTTKAGFVGIGPDKIQKGNIVVVLFGADMPFILRPDGLLYKLVEAAYVHGIMIGELM' A
#
# COMPACT_ATOMS: atom_id res chain seq x y z
N ARG A 1 10.15 -13.71 -16.76
CA ARG A 1 9.44 -12.52 -17.29
C ARG A 1 9.36 -11.53 -16.14
N SER A 2 10.17 -10.49 -16.21
CA SER A 2 10.71 -9.72 -15.07
C SER A 2 9.68 -8.84 -14.36
N LEU A 3 9.88 -8.65 -13.05
CA LEU A 3 9.16 -7.80 -12.10
C LEU A 3 8.60 -6.49 -12.71
N ASN A 4 9.34 -5.87 -13.64
CA ASN A 4 8.99 -4.67 -14.40
C ASN A 4 7.59 -4.68 -15.04
N ALA A 5 7.09 -5.82 -15.51
CA ALA A 5 5.76 -5.87 -16.15
C ALA A 5 4.62 -5.82 -15.12
N ALA A 6 4.83 -6.36 -13.91
CA ALA A 6 3.84 -6.41 -12.84
C ALA A 6 3.76 -5.12 -12.02
N ILE A 7 4.82 -4.31 -12.05
CA ILE A 7 4.93 -3.04 -11.31
C ILE A 7 4.82 -1.80 -12.19
N LYS A 8 4.33 -1.92 -13.42
CA LYS A 8 4.12 -0.75 -14.27
C LYS A 8 3.20 0.24 -13.53
N ASP A 9 3.68 1.47 -13.31
CA ASP A 9 3.02 2.52 -12.53
C ASP A 9 2.83 2.20 -11.03
N ARG A 10 3.61 1.25 -10.51
CA ARG A 10 3.69 0.87 -9.09
C ARG A 10 5.10 1.09 -8.55
N LYS A 11 5.22 1.31 -7.24
CA LYS A 11 6.50 1.46 -6.52
C LYS A 11 6.51 0.61 -5.27
N PHE A 12 7.70 0.14 -4.92
CA PHE A 12 7.98 -0.45 -3.62
C PHE A 12 8.02 0.64 -2.55
N PHE A 13 7.52 0.30 -1.38
CA PHE A 13 7.65 1.14 -0.20
C PHE A 13 7.90 0.27 1.03
N THR A 14 8.46 0.91 2.06
CA THR A 14 8.57 0.34 3.40
C THR A 14 7.80 1.22 4.37
N THR A 15 7.22 0.59 5.39
CA THR A 15 6.56 1.30 6.49
C THR A 15 7.53 1.46 7.66
N LYS A 16 7.24 2.41 8.56
CA LYS A 16 8.03 2.58 9.80
C LYS A 16 7.99 1.34 10.71
N ALA A 17 6.97 0.51 10.58
CA ALA A 17 6.82 -0.75 11.32
C ALA A 17 7.59 -1.93 10.69
N GLY A 18 8.34 -1.70 9.60
CA GLY A 18 9.17 -2.72 8.96
C GLY A 18 8.47 -3.53 7.86
N PHE A 19 7.18 -3.30 7.59
CA PHE A 19 6.49 -3.95 6.47
C PHE A 19 6.98 -3.44 5.11
N VAL A 20 6.96 -4.34 4.13
CA VAL A 20 7.25 -4.06 2.71
C VAL A 20 5.96 -4.14 1.92
N GLY A 21 5.75 -3.20 1.00
CA GLY A 21 4.57 -3.19 0.16
C GLY A 21 4.81 -2.68 -1.25
N ILE A 22 3.79 -2.85 -2.08
CA ILE A 22 3.70 -2.36 -3.45
C ILE A 22 2.42 -1.55 -3.54
N GLY A 23 2.52 -0.33 -4.07
CA GLY A 23 1.34 0.46 -4.40
C GLY A 23 1.66 1.45 -5.51
N PRO A 24 0.82 2.46 -5.77
CA PRO A 24 0.97 3.29 -6.96
C PRO A 24 2.19 4.20 -6.93
N ASP A 25 2.61 4.64 -8.10
CA ASP A 25 3.71 5.59 -8.30
C ASP A 25 3.56 6.92 -7.53
N LYS A 26 2.31 7.33 -7.24
CA LYS A 26 1.92 8.53 -6.48
C LYS A 26 2.10 8.42 -4.97
N ILE A 27 2.59 7.29 -4.43
CA ILE A 27 2.94 7.16 -3.01
C ILE A 27 4.03 8.16 -2.65
N GLN A 28 3.88 8.77 -1.48
CA GLN A 28 4.81 9.76 -0.94
C GLN A 28 5.15 9.45 0.52
N LYS A 29 6.34 9.86 0.97
CA LYS A 29 6.70 9.81 2.40
C LYS A 29 5.64 10.54 3.23
N GLY A 30 5.25 9.94 4.34
CA GLY A 30 4.19 10.46 5.21
C GLY A 30 2.78 9.95 4.84
N ASN A 31 2.60 9.24 3.72
CA ASN A 31 1.41 8.41 3.54
C ASN A 31 1.41 7.27 4.57
N ILE A 32 0.23 6.85 5.00
CA ILE A 32 0.04 5.80 5.99
C ILE A 32 -0.66 4.61 5.36
N VAL A 33 -0.29 3.41 5.82
CA VAL A 33 -0.97 2.16 5.47
C VAL A 33 -1.99 1.87 6.56
N VAL A 34 -3.21 1.55 6.17
CA VAL A 34 -4.29 1.17 7.09
C VAL A 34 -5.05 -0.03 6.54
N VAL A 35 -5.62 -0.84 7.43
CA VAL A 35 -6.70 -1.77 7.07
C VAL A 35 -7.99 -1.14 7.57
N LEU A 36 -8.87 -0.77 6.65
CA LEU A 36 -10.16 -0.16 7.01
C LEU A 36 -11.07 -1.24 7.59
N PHE A 37 -11.89 -0.88 8.59
CA PHE A 37 -12.83 -1.82 9.20
C PHE A 37 -13.77 -2.42 8.14
N GLY A 38 -13.82 -3.75 8.08
CA GLY A 38 -14.62 -4.49 7.10
C GLY A 38 -13.95 -4.72 5.74
N ALA A 39 -12.74 -4.18 5.51
CA ALA A 39 -11.97 -4.49 4.32
C ALA A 39 -11.05 -5.70 4.52
N ASP A 40 -10.81 -6.42 3.42
CA ASP A 40 -9.93 -7.59 3.35
C ASP A 40 -8.53 -7.25 2.82
N MET A 41 -8.27 -5.97 2.51
CA MET A 41 -7.00 -5.50 1.97
C MET A 41 -6.51 -4.18 2.58
N PRO A 42 -5.19 -3.93 2.57
CA PRO A 42 -4.62 -2.65 2.98
C PRO A 42 -4.92 -1.49 2.00
N PHE A 43 -5.01 -0.28 2.54
CA PHE A 43 -5.13 0.97 1.79
C PHE A 43 -4.04 1.96 2.19
N ILE A 44 -3.70 2.84 1.26
CA ILE A 44 -2.84 3.99 1.50
C ILE A 44 -3.69 5.23 1.66
N LEU A 45 -3.51 5.91 2.78
CA LEU A 45 -4.12 7.20 3.06
C LEU A 45 -3.07 8.30 3.09
N ARG A 46 -3.48 9.50 2.66
CA ARG A 46 -2.68 10.72 2.76
C ARG A 46 -3.32 11.65 3.80
N PRO A 47 -2.59 12.02 4.87
CA PRO A 47 -3.06 13.04 5.80
C PRO A 47 -3.40 14.35 5.08
N ASP A 48 -4.52 14.96 5.45
CA ASP A 48 -5.01 16.24 4.94
C ASP A 48 -5.71 17.02 6.07
N GLY A 49 -4.90 17.65 6.92
CA GLY A 49 -5.37 18.29 8.16
C GLY A 49 -5.92 17.26 9.15
N LEU A 50 -7.20 17.42 9.52
CA LEU A 50 -7.93 16.48 10.39
C LEU A 50 -8.52 15.29 9.63
N LEU A 51 -8.42 15.29 8.29
CA LEU A 51 -8.98 14.28 7.42
C LEU A 51 -7.88 13.48 6.72
N TYR A 52 -8.30 12.47 5.97
CA TYR A 52 -7.43 11.64 5.17
C TYR A 52 -8.01 11.49 3.77
N LYS A 53 -7.17 11.65 2.75
CA LYS A 53 -7.50 11.31 1.37
C LYS A 53 -7.17 9.85 1.10
N LEU A 54 -8.12 9.10 0.58
CA LEU A 54 -7.87 7.76 0.06
C LEU A 54 -7.01 7.87 -1.20
N VAL A 55 -5.84 7.25 -1.19
CA VAL A 55 -4.91 7.25 -2.33
C VAL A 55 -5.23 6.06 -3.25
N GLU A 56 -5.13 4.84 -2.72
CA GLU A 56 -5.43 3.58 -3.41
C GLU A 56 -5.38 2.39 -2.42
N ALA A 57 -5.81 1.21 -2.87
CA ALA A 57 -5.45 -0.07 -2.26
C ALA A 57 -3.96 -0.37 -2.46
N ALA A 58 -3.37 -1.14 -1.55
CA ALA A 58 -1.98 -1.56 -1.63
C ALA A 58 -1.80 -3.02 -1.23
N TYR A 59 -0.83 -3.66 -1.87
CA TYR A 59 -0.32 -4.95 -1.43
C TYR A 59 0.72 -4.70 -0.33
N VAL A 60 0.56 -5.36 0.81
CA VAL A 60 1.52 -5.27 1.92
C VAL A 60 1.79 -6.66 2.45
N HIS A 61 3.04 -7.08 2.28
CA HIS A 61 3.49 -8.41 2.65
C HIS A 61 3.33 -8.63 4.16
N GLY A 62 2.74 -9.76 4.53
CA GLY A 62 2.46 -10.12 5.92
C GLY A 62 1.20 -9.47 6.52
N ILE A 63 0.50 -8.61 5.76
CA ILE A 63 -0.82 -8.09 6.14
C ILE A 63 -1.90 -8.68 5.23
N MET A 64 -1.62 -8.82 3.94
CA MET A 64 -2.55 -9.43 3.00
C MET A 64 -2.50 -10.97 3.12
N ILE A 65 -3.66 -11.61 3.23
CA ILE A 65 -3.81 -13.08 3.29
C ILE A 65 -4.17 -13.58 1.89
N GLY A 66 -3.49 -14.64 1.41
CA GLY A 66 -3.73 -15.23 0.08
C GLY A 66 -2.56 -15.10 -0.91
N GLU A 67 -1.36 -14.78 -0.42
CA GLU A 67 -0.17 -14.53 -1.26
C GLU A 67 0.45 -15.81 -1.88
N LEU A 68 -0.08 -16.98 -1.54
CA LEU A 68 0.30 -18.28 -2.08
C LEU A 68 -0.96 -19.12 -2.35
N MET A 69 -1.57 -18.93 -3.52
CA MET A 69 -2.56 -19.83 -4.10
C MET A 69 -2.20 -20.09 -5.56
#